data_AF-A0A5D3J6S1-F1
#
_entry.id   AF-A0A5D3J6S1-F1
#
_cell.length_a   1.000
_cell.length_b   1.000
_cell.length_c   1.000
_cell.angle_alpha   90.00
_cell.angle_beta   90.00
_cell.angle_gamma   90.00
#
_symmetry.space_group_name_H-M   'P 1'
#
loop_
_entity.id
_entity.type
_entity.pdbx_description
1 polymer ?
#
loop_
_entity_poly.entity_id
_entity_poly.type
_entity_poly.pdbx_seq_one_letter_code
_entity_poly.pdbx_strand_id
1 'polypeptide(L)'
;MEGAASLCQTRAHAEILPEHWLLKLLEQGEGDLTVLARRYEWDMDALWQDLLSWLDKQPRSVRHRPQLSDHTLRLMQEAWLIASLSGEAQIRSVHLLMALVEKQNLIQCDGLWPLLTLGQRQLER
;
A
#
# COMPACT_ATOMS: atom_id res chain seq x y z
N MET A 1 8.14 -6.04 1.36
CA MET A 1 7.35 -6.51 2.53
C MET A 1 8.12 -6.37 3.85
N GLU A 2 9.39 -6.77 3.90
CA GLU A 2 10.21 -6.71 5.13
C GLU A 2 10.22 -5.32 5.80
N GLY A 3 10.37 -4.26 5.00
CA GLY A 3 10.33 -2.88 5.52
C GLY A 3 9.02 -2.52 6.22
N ALA A 4 7.87 -3.05 5.75
CA ALA A 4 6.56 -2.79 6.35
C ALA A 4 6.38 -3.59 7.65
N ALA A 5 6.91 -4.82 7.71
CA ALA A 5 6.97 -5.61 8.94
C ALA A 5 7.85 -4.92 10.00
N SER A 6 9.01 -4.42 9.60
CA SER A 6 9.91 -3.65 10.46
C SER A 6 9.23 -2.38 10.97
N LEU A 7 8.56 -1.63 10.09
CA LEU A 7 7.81 -0.43 10.46
C LEU A 7 6.70 -0.71 11.49
N CYS A 8 5.91 -1.76 11.25
CA CYS A 8 4.86 -2.22 12.14
C CYS A 8 5.44 -2.58 13.52
N GLN A 9 6.55 -3.32 13.55
CA GLN A 9 7.27 -3.69 14.77
C GLN A 9 7.76 -2.44 15.54
N THR A 10 8.42 -1.49 14.86
CA THR A 10 8.95 -0.26 15.48
C THR A 10 7.85 0.61 16.08
N ARG A 11 6.68 0.68 15.44
CA ARG A 11 5.51 1.40 15.97
C ARG A 11 4.72 0.63 17.02
N ALA A 12 5.09 -0.63 17.29
CA ALA A 12 4.35 -1.55 18.15
C ALA A 12 2.89 -1.74 17.70
N HIS A 13 2.64 -1.85 16.40
CA HIS A 13 1.31 -2.22 15.90
C HIS A 13 1.17 -3.75 15.90
N ALA A 14 -0.06 -4.25 16.14
CA ALA A 14 -0.31 -5.69 16.24
C ALA A 14 -0.21 -6.41 14.88
N GLU A 15 -0.65 -5.73 13.82
CA GLU A 15 -0.75 -6.29 12.49
C GLU A 15 -0.08 -5.39 11.44
N ILE A 16 0.48 -6.03 10.43
CA ILE A 16 1.00 -5.37 9.24
C ILE A 16 -0.20 -5.08 8.35
N LEU A 17 -0.52 -3.79 8.24
CA LEU A 17 -1.63 -3.24 7.45
C LEU A 17 -1.14 -2.77 6.07
N PRO A 18 -2.02 -2.67 5.05
CA PRO A 18 -1.64 -2.18 3.73
C PRO A 18 -0.96 -0.80 3.76
N GLU A 19 -1.33 0.06 4.70
CA GLU A 19 -0.76 1.40 4.91
C GLU A 19 0.74 1.34 5.27
N HIS A 20 1.16 0.32 6.03
CA HIS A 20 2.58 0.12 6.31
C HIS A 20 3.35 -0.21 5.03
N TRP A 21 2.73 -0.98 4.15
CA TRP A 21 3.34 -1.36 2.88
C TRP A 21 3.38 -0.18 1.91
N LEU A 22 2.27 0.54 1.77
CA LEU A 22 2.20 1.75 0.94
C LEU A 22 3.24 2.78 1.38
N LEU A 23 3.35 3.09 2.68
CA LEU A 23 4.38 4.03 3.16
C LEU A 23 5.78 3.59 2.75
N LYS A 24 6.10 2.29 2.85
CA LYS A 24 7.41 1.77 2.44
C LYS A 24 7.64 1.76 0.94
N LEU A 25 6.59 1.63 0.13
CA LEU A 25 6.71 1.81 -1.33
C LEU A 25 6.95 3.28 -1.69
N LEU A 26 6.31 4.23 -0.98
CA LEU A 26 6.57 5.65 -1.15
C LEU A 26 7.99 6.03 -0.74
N GLU A 27 8.49 5.46 0.36
CA GLU A 27 9.82 5.72 0.92
C GLU A 27 10.95 5.38 -0.07
N GLN A 28 10.74 4.37 -0.92
CA GLN A 28 11.73 3.94 -1.90
C GLN A 28 12.01 5.04 -2.95
N GLY A 29 11.04 5.93 -3.23
CA GLY A 29 11.20 7.02 -4.20
C GLY A 29 11.41 6.56 -5.65
N GLU A 30 11.17 5.28 -5.93
CA GLU A 30 11.29 4.66 -7.25
C GLU A 30 10.12 3.69 -7.51
N GLY A 31 10.07 3.06 -8.68
CA GLY A 31 9.00 2.11 -9.05
C GLY A 31 7.71 2.75 -9.57
N ASP A 32 6.66 1.93 -9.70
CA ASP A 32 5.44 2.31 -10.42
C ASP A 32 4.70 3.46 -9.73
N LEU A 33 4.62 3.47 -8.39
CA LEU A 33 3.96 4.56 -7.65
C LEU A 33 4.62 5.91 -7.94
N THR A 34 5.95 5.97 -8.00
CA THR A 34 6.67 7.21 -8.33
C THR A 34 6.42 7.67 -9.76
N VAL A 35 6.34 6.73 -10.71
CA VAL A 35 6.01 7.03 -12.11
C VAL A 35 4.58 7.57 -12.23
N LEU A 36 3.62 6.92 -11.58
CA LEU A 36 2.21 7.33 -11.58
C LEU A 36 2.01 8.66 -10.87
N ALA A 37 2.68 8.86 -9.74
CA ALA A 37 2.66 10.12 -9.01
C ALA A 37 3.09 11.31 -9.87
N ARG A 38 4.20 11.16 -10.60
CA ARG A 38 4.68 12.21 -11.52
C ARG A 38 3.71 12.44 -12.68
N ARG A 39 3.15 11.37 -13.24
CA ARG A 39 2.24 11.45 -14.39
C ARG A 39 0.92 12.13 -14.03
N TYR A 40 0.37 11.83 -12.86
CA TYR A 40 -0.93 12.33 -12.40
C TYR A 40 -0.81 13.45 -11.37
N GLU A 41 0.39 14.01 -11.21
CA GLU A 41 0.69 15.16 -10.35
C GLU A 41 0.19 14.96 -8.91
N TRP A 42 0.39 13.76 -8.37
CA TRP A 42 0.05 13.47 -6.98
C TRP A 42 0.93 14.28 -6.03
N ASP A 43 0.31 14.87 -5.02
CA ASP A 43 1.02 15.47 -3.89
C ASP A 43 1.56 14.35 -2.99
N MET A 44 2.80 13.96 -3.27
CA MET A 44 3.48 12.87 -2.57
C MET A 44 3.78 13.21 -1.12
N ASP A 45 4.04 14.48 -0.82
CA ASP A 45 4.26 14.94 0.54
C ASP A 45 2.97 14.83 1.35
N ALA A 46 1.83 15.24 0.78
CA ALA A 46 0.52 15.08 1.43
C ALA A 46 0.19 13.60 1.67
N LEU A 47 0.32 12.73 0.66
CA LEU A 47 0.10 11.29 0.79
C LEU A 47 0.97 10.66 1.90
N TRP A 48 2.25 11.05 1.95
CA TRP A 48 3.19 10.60 2.96
C TRP A 48 2.77 11.05 4.36
N GLN A 49 2.43 12.34 4.53
CA GLN A 49 2.01 12.88 5.82
C GLN A 49 0.69 12.29 6.31
N ASP A 50 -0.26 12.03 5.41
CA ASP A 50 -1.53 11.39 5.74
C ASP A 50 -1.31 9.95 6.23
N LEU A 51 -0.46 9.17 5.56
CA LEU A 51 -0.08 7.82 6.00
C LEU A 51 0.59 7.84 7.37
N LEU A 52 1.56 8.74 7.59
CA LEU A 52 2.22 8.87 8.90
C LEU A 52 1.21 9.23 9.99
N SER A 53 0.40 10.24 9.75
CA SER A 53 -0.61 10.73 10.70
C SER A 53 -1.66 9.67 11.02
N TRP A 54 -2.03 8.84 10.04
CA TRP A 54 -2.94 7.72 10.25
C TRP A 54 -2.28 6.59 11.04
N LEU A 55 -1.04 6.22 10.71
CA LEU A 55 -0.29 5.19 11.43
C LEU A 55 -0.05 5.57 12.90
N ASP A 56 0.22 6.83 13.19
CA ASP A 56 0.49 7.28 14.56
C ASP A 56 -0.75 7.23 15.48
N LYS A 57 -1.96 7.14 14.90
CA LYS A 57 -3.23 6.97 15.61
C LYS A 57 -3.59 5.52 15.91
N GLN A 58 -2.86 4.55 15.35
CA GLN A 58 -3.20 3.14 15.51
C GLN A 58 -2.88 2.65 16.94
N PRO A 59 -3.67 1.70 17.46
CA PRO A 59 -3.44 1.17 18.80
C PRO A 59 -2.09 0.45 18.86
N ARG A 60 -1.32 0.76 19.91
CA ARG A 60 -0.05 0.10 20.18
C ARG A 60 -0.27 -1.16 21.02
N SER A 61 0.27 -2.27 20.58
CA SER A 61 0.29 -3.56 21.25
C SER A 61 1.72 -4.07 21.35
N VAL A 62 2.18 -4.34 22.57
CA VAL A 62 3.57 -4.74 22.86
C VAL A 62 3.76 -6.26 22.81
N ARG A 63 2.82 -7.01 22.20
CA ARG A 63 2.82 -8.47 22.27
C ARG A 63 2.98 -9.11 20.89
N HIS A 64 4.06 -9.90 20.79
CA HIS A 64 4.42 -10.80 19.69
C HIS A 64 4.92 -10.13 18.41
N ARG A 65 5.52 -10.94 17.53
CA ARG A 65 5.95 -10.53 16.19
C ARG A 65 4.70 -10.15 15.39
N PRO A 66 4.69 -9.01 14.67
CA PRO A 66 3.51 -8.59 13.93
C PRO A 66 3.18 -9.61 12.83
N GLN A 67 1.90 -9.88 12.67
CA GLN A 67 1.36 -10.78 11.65
C GLN A 67 0.77 -9.98 10.49
N LEU A 68 0.54 -10.60 9.33
CA LEU A 68 -0.21 -9.96 8.26
C LEU A 68 -1.67 -9.81 8.72
N SER A 69 -2.24 -8.62 8.52
CA SER A 69 -3.69 -8.43 8.62
C SER A 69 -4.42 -9.17 7.50
N ASP A 70 -5.70 -9.49 7.72
CA ASP A 70 -6.58 -10.03 6.68
C ASP A 70 -6.64 -9.12 5.44
N HIS A 71 -6.62 -7.80 5.64
CA HIS A 71 -6.59 -6.82 4.56
C HIS A 71 -5.31 -6.92 3.72
N THR A 72 -4.15 -7.09 4.36
CA THR A 72 -2.88 -7.24 3.64
C THR A 72 -2.81 -8.57 2.93
N LEU A 73 -3.24 -9.66 3.57
CA LEU A 73 -3.31 -10.97 2.94
C LEU A 73 -4.22 -10.93 1.71
N ARG A 74 -5.40 -10.31 1.81
CA ARG A 74 -6.33 -10.17 0.69
C ARG A 74 -5.73 -9.31 -0.43
N LEU A 75 -5.10 -8.19 -0.09
CA LEU A 75 -4.43 -7.33 -1.07
C LEU A 75 -3.35 -8.09 -1.84
N MET A 76 -2.55 -8.91 -1.16
CA MET A 76 -1.54 -9.74 -1.81
C MET A 76 -2.15 -10.76 -2.77
N GLN A 77 -3.27 -11.39 -2.40
CA GLN A 77 -3.97 -12.35 -3.25
C GLN A 77 -4.53 -11.70 -4.52
N GLU A 78 -5.19 -10.55 -4.39
CA GLU A 78 -5.75 -9.82 -5.54
C GLU A 78 -4.64 -9.31 -6.47
N ALA A 79 -3.58 -8.72 -5.90
CA ALA A 79 -2.44 -8.25 -6.69
C ALA A 79 -1.69 -9.40 -7.38
N TRP A 80 -1.61 -10.58 -6.76
CA TRP A 80 -1.07 -11.77 -7.40
C TRP A 80 -1.95 -12.26 -8.56
N LEU A 81 -3.27 -12.26 -8.39
CA LEU A 81 -4.20 -12.63 -9.46
C LEU A 81 -4.00 -11.71 -10.67
N ILE A 82 -3.93 -10.40 -10.46
CA ILE A 82 -3.66 -9.41 -11.51
C ILE A 82 -2.31 -9.67 -12.17
N ALA A 83 -1.23 -9.80 -11.39
CA ALA A 83 0.11 -10.02 -11.91
C ALA A 83 0.21 -11.30 -12.76
N SER A 84 -0.31 -12.41 -12.23
CA SER A 84 -0.21 -13.72 -12.87
C SER A 84 -1.02 -13.82 -14.16
N LEU A 85 -2.18 -13.15 -14.24
CA LEU A 85 -2.96 -13.05 -15.48
C LEU A 85 -2.23 -12.25 -16.56
N SER A 86 -1.40 -11.28 -16.18
CA SER A 86 -0.52 -10.53 -17.08
C SER A 86 0.78 -11.27 -17.44
N GLY A 87 0.97 -12.51 -16.95
CA GLY A 87 2.19 -13.29 -17.19
C GLY A 87 3.41 -12.85 -16.38
N GLU A 88 3.21 -11.99 -15.38
CA GLU A 88 4.28 -11.50 -14.51
C GLU A 88 4.61 -12.52 -13.42
N ALA A 89 5.90 -12.77 -13.19
CA ALA A 89 6.36 -13.72 -12.17
C ALA A 89 6.33 -13.14 -10.75
N GLN A 90 6.05 -11.84 -10.60
CA GLN A 90 6.15 -11.11 -9.34
C GLN A 90 5.14 -9.97 -9.23
N ILE A 91 4.71 -9.69 -8.00
CA ILE A 91 3.85 -8.55 -7.69
C ILE A 91 4.69 -7.27 -7.71
N ARG A 92 4.30 -6.32 -8.56
CA ARG A 92 4.83 -4.95 -8.59
C ARG A 92 3.86 -3.99 -7.91
N SER A 93 4.30 -2.77 -7.63
CA SER A 93 3.48 -1.77 -6.95
C SER A 93 2.23 -1.36 -7.75
N VAL A 94 2.30 -1.41 -9.09
CA VAL A 94 1.12 -1.20 -9.94
C VAL A 94 0.04 -2.27 -9.74
N HIS A 95 0.42 -3.53 -9.53
CA HIS A 95 -0.56 -4.61 -9.30
C HIS A 95 -1.27 -4.43 -7.95
N LEU A 96 -0.56 -3.92 -6.93
CA LEU A 96 -1.17 -3.55 -5.65
C LEU A 96 -2.16 -2.39 -5.83
N LEU A 97 -1.77 -1.38 -6.60
CA LEU A 97 -2.62 -0.22 -6.85
C LEU A 97 -3.89 -0.60 -7.63
N MET A 98 -3.78 -1.45 -8.64
CA MET A 98 -4.93 -1.99 -9.37
C MET A 98 -5.89 -2.74 -8.45
N ALA A 99 -5.36 -3.59 -7.56
CA ALA A 99 -6.16 -4.29 -6.56
C ALA A 99 -6.86 -3.31 -5.59
N LEU A 100 -6.19 -2.23 -5.17
CA LEU A 100 -6.76 -1.21 -4.27
C LEU A 100 -7.86 -0.38 -4.95
N VAL A 101 -7.71 -0.05 -6.23
CA VAL A 101 -8.75 0.64 -7.01
C VAL A 101 -10.03 -0.21 -7.06
N GLU A 102 -9.90 -1.53 -7.21
CA GLU A 102 -11.04 -2.46 -7.18
C GLU A 102 -11.61 -2.70 -5.77
N LYS A 103 -10.73 -2.76 -4.76
CA LYS A 103 -11.04 -3.16 -3.38
C LYS A 103 -10.62 -2.07 -2.40
N GLN A 104 -11.21 -0.89 -2.52
CA GLN A 104 -10.84 0.29 -1.72
C GLN A 104 -11.01 0.07 -0.22
N ASN A 105 -11.90 -0.83 0.20
CA ASN A 105 -12.11 -1.18 1.61
C ASN A 105 -10.93 -1.93 2.27
N LEU A 106 -9.90 -2.31 1.51
CA LEU A 106 -8.68 -2.92 2.06
C LEU A 106 -7.79 -1.90 2.74
N ILE A 107 -7.91 -0.62 2.41
CA ILE A 107 -7.25 0.47 3.14
C ILE A 107 -8.26 1.24 3.99
N GLN A 108 -7.75 1.86 5.04
CA GLN A 108 -8.50 2.59 6.06
C GLN A 108 -8.00 4.05 6.21
N CYS A 109 -6.92 4.43 5.52
CA CYS A 109 -6.42 5.80 5.49
C CYS A 109 -7.09 6.60 4.37
N ASP A 110 -8.11 7.40 4.71
CA ASP A 110 -8.88 8.21 3.74
C ASP A 110 -8.01 9.20 2.94
N GLY A 111 -6.89 9.67 3.49
CA GLY A 111 -5.94 10.55 2.80
C GLY A 111 -5.29 9.92 1.55
N LEU A 112 -5.42 8.61 1.36
CA LEU A 112 -4.93 7.90 0.18
C LEU A 112 -5.84 8.01 -1.04
N TRP A 113 -6.91 8.80 -0.99
CA TRP A 113 -7.86 8.95 -2.10
C TRP A 113 -7.22 9.21 -3.49
N PRO A 114 -6.09 9.95 -3.66
CA PRO A 114 -5.49 10.15 -4.98
C PRO A 114 -5.04 8.85 -5.66
N LEU A 115 -4.66 7.84 -4.85
CA LEU A 115 -4.30 6.50 -5.34
C LEU A 115 -5.52 5.76 -5.92
N LEU A 116 -6.72 6.11 -5.46
CA LEU A 116 -7.96 5.38 -5.75
C LEU A 116 -8.79 6.01 -6.87
N THR A 117 -8.43 7.21 -7.33
CA THR A 117 -9.17 7.93 -8.38
C THR A 117 -8.84 7.47 -9.80
N LEU A 118 -7.77 6.68 -9.98
CA LEU A 118 -7.37 6.18 -11.29
C LEU A 118 -8.23 4.98 -11.70
N GLY A 119 -8.74 4.97 -12.93
CA GLY A 119 -9.36 3.78 -13.51
C GLY A 119 -8.31 2.75 -13.96
N GLN A 120 -8.68 1.46 -14.06
CA GLN A 120 -7.75 0.39 -14.47
C GLN A 120 -6.96 0.69 -15.76
N ARG A 121 -7.63 1.24 -16.78
CA ARG A 121 -6.98 1.61 -18.06
C ARG A 121 -5.89 2.67 -17.92
N GLN A 122 -5.93 3.47 -16.85
CA GLN A 122 -4.93 4.50 -16.55
C GLN A 122 -3.69 3.91 -15.85
N LEU A 123 -3.84 2.73 -15.26
CA LEU A 123 -2.77 1.98 -14.58
C LEU A 123 -2.03 1.02 -15.53
N GLU A 124 -2.69 0.55 -16.58
CA GLU A 124 -2.11 -0.36 -17.60
C GLU A 124 -1.21 0.34 -18.63
N ARG A 125 -1.24 1.68 -18.70
CA ARG A 125 -0.48 2.51 -19.66
C ARG A 125 0.71 3.17 -18.98
#